data_AF-A0A6A7C2T6-F1
#
_entry.id   AF-A0A6A7C2T6-F1
#
_cell.length_a   1.000
_cell.length_b   1.000
_cell.length_c   1.000
_cell.angle_alpha   90.00
_cell.angle_beta   90.00
_cell.angle_gamma   90.00
#
_symmetry.space_group_name_H-M   'P 1'
#
loop_
_entity.id
_entity.type
_entity.pdbx_description
1 polymer ?
#
loop_
_entity_poly.entity_id
_entity_poly.type
_entity_poly.pdbx_seq_one_letter_code
_entity_poly.pdbx_strand_id
1 'polypeptide(L)'
;MTSSAVLYNTALRQSKSLRNDLSALSTNPSPDIALQGQVASSLTAFSRTLDEYQKSIDIELVPSKVEKSRSRIAQFKEDLASFRTQFAAAKAEREQQQLENNRSALFAESSRRRVGEHATDGGASLAENPYSDAAVRERVYGAAGRSAMITQQELASREQSFFSNTNRALDEYLERGRAVLGDLSDQKGVLKGTQRKLYSVGTTLGISGDTIRMVERRARSDKWIFWGCVVIFVVFVYLVLRYLK
;
A
#
# COMPACT_ATOMS: atom_id res chain seq x y z
N MET A 1 19.56 -20.90 5.77
CA MET A 1 18.13 -21.25 5.81
C MET A 1 17.50 -20.55 7.00
N THR A 2 16.63 -19.56 6.78
CA THR A 2 15.85 -18.94 7.87
C THR A 2 14.80 -19.95 8.34
N SER A 3 14.67 -20.13 9.65
CA SER A 3 13.69 -21.07 10.22
C SER A 3 12.26 -20.55 10.01
N SER A 4 11.32 -21.42 9.67
CA SER A 4 9.88 -21.12 9.51
C SER A 4 9.31 -20.34 10.71
N ALA A 5 9.77 -20.64 11.93
CA ALA A 5 9.39 -19.94 13.15
C ALA A 5 9.88 -18.48 13.19
N VAL A 6 11.05 -18.19 12.62
CA VAL A 6 11.61 -16.82 12.55
C VAL A 6 10.80 -16.02 11.54
N LEU A 7 10.51 -16.58 10.36
CA LEU A 7 9.70 -15.93 9.33
C LEU A 7 8.29 -15.59 9.85
N TYR A 8 7.67 -16.50 10.59
CA TYR A 8 6.38 -16.25 11.25
C TYR A 8 6.44 -15.07 12.23
N ASN A 9 7.44 -15.03 13.12
CA ASN A 9 7.56 -13.94 14.10
C ASN A 9 7.85 -12.59 13.43
N THR A 10 8.66 -12.59 12.36
CA THR A 10 8.92 -11.40 11.55
C THR A 10 7.65 -10.91 10.89
N ALA A 11 6.89 -11.79 10.23
CA ALA A 11 5.61 -11.45 9.61
C ALA A 11 4.60 -10.91 10.64
N LEU A 12 4.54 -11.50 11.83
CA LEU A 12 3.66 -11.05 12.91
C LEU A 12 4.01 -9.64 13.38
N ARG A 13 5.31 -9.33 13.56
CA ARG A 13 5.76 -7.98 13.94
C ARG A 13 5.47 -6.96 12.84
N GLN A 14 5.74 -7.31 11.58
CA GLN A 14 5.45 -6.45 10.43
C GLN A 14 3.95 -6.16 10.31
N SER A 15 3.10 -7.17 10.46
CA SER A 15 1.63 -7.02 10.44
C SER A 15 1.13 -6.09 11.57
N LYS A 16 1.69 -6.20 12.79
CA LYS A 16 1.37 -5.28 13.89
C LYS A 16 1.81 -3.84 13.60
N SER A 17 3.03 -3.64 13.10
CA SER A 17 3.53 -2.31 12.73
C SER A 17 2.64 -1.69 11.64
N LEU A 18 2.32 -2.45 10.59
CA LEU A 18 1.47 -1.99 9.49
C LEU A 18 0.08 -1.55 9.96
N ARG A 19 -0.54 -2.26 10.90
CA ARG A 19 -1.81 -1.83 11.50
C ARG A 19 -1.67 -0.48 12.20
N ASN A 20 -0.61 -0.31 13.00
CA ASN A 20 -0.37 0.93 13.71
C ASN A 20 -0.10 2.10 12.74
N ASP A 21 0.76 1.89 11.74
CA ASP A 21 1.12 2.92 10.76
C ASP A 21 -0.11 3.32 9.91
N LEU A 22 -0.96 2.36 9.52
CA LEU A 22 -2.22 2.65 8.82
C LEU A 22 -3.23 3.39 9.71
N SER A 23 -3.31 3.03 10.99
CA SER A 23 -4.17 3.76 11.93
C SER A 23 -3.68 5.19 12.15
N ALA A 24 -2.36 5.41 12.19
CA ALA A 24 -1.78 6.75 12.28
C ALA A 24 -2.06 7.58 11.02
N LEU A 25 -2.11 6.93 9.85
CA LEU A 25 -2.42 7.53 8.57
C LEU A 25 -3.90 7.96 8.45
N SER A 26 -4.82 7.16 9.00
CA SER A 26 -6.25 7.50 8.99
C SER A 26 -6.64 8.49 10.09
N THR A 27 -5.93 8.52 11.22
CA THR A 27 -6.26 9.42 12.34
C THR A 27 -5.80 10.86 12.10
N ASN A 28 -4.73 11.05 11.32
CA ASN A 28 -4.21 12.39 11.02
C ASN A 28 -4.79 12.91 9.69
N PRO A 29 -5.51 14.05 9.68
CA PRO A 29 -6.06 14.66 8.46
C PRO A 29 -5.00 15.30 7.56
N SER A 30 -3.73 15.30 7.97
CA SER A 30 -2.60 15.72 7.15
C SER A 30 -1.41 14.80 7.44
N PRO A 31 -1.47 13.53 7.00
CA PRO A 31 -0.42 12.59 7.32
C PRO A 31 0.87 12.99 6.60
N ASP A 32 1.99 12.86 7.30
CA ASP A 32 3.31 13.16 6.74
C ASP A 32 3.56 12.31 5.48
N ILE A 33 4.05 12.93 4.39
CA ILE A 33 4.38 12.24 3.13
C ILE A 33 5.45 11.16 3.41
N ALA A 34 6.31 11.40 4.41
CA ALA A 34 7.28 10.41 4.88
C ALA A 34 6.60 9.13 5.41
N LEU A 35 5.52 9.26 6.18
CA LEU A 35 4.77 8.11 6.71
C LEU A 35 4.16 7.28 5.59
N GLN A 36 3.69 7.91 4.50
CA GLN A 36 3.17 7.20 3.34
C GLN A 36 4.24 6.36 2.63
N GLY A 37 5.44 6.94 2.45
CA GLY A 37 6.58 6.21 1.89
C GLY A 37 7.00 5.03 2.79
N GLN A 38 7.00 5.26 4.10
CA GLN A 38 7.27 4.22 5.08
C GLN A 38 6.27 3.07 4.99
N VAL A 39 4.96 3.35 4.97
CA VAL A 39 3.90 2.32 4.83
C VAL A 39 4.02 1.57 3.51
N ALA A 40 4.32 2.24 2.40
CA ALA A 40 4.52 1.59 1.11
C ALA A 40 5.72 0.62 1.13
N SER A 41 6.82 1.01 1.79
CA SER A 41 8.00 0.16 1.96
C SER A 41 7.72 -1.04 2.87
N SER A 42 6.99 -0.85 3.97
CA SER A 42 6.66 -1.92 4.92
C SER A 42 5.66 -2.92 4.34
N LEU A 43 4.71 -2.47 3.51
CA LEU A 43 3.81 -3.34 2.72
C LEU A 43 4.59 -4.24 1.76
N THR A 44 5.60 -3.68 1.11
CA THR A 44 6.49 -4.40 0.21
C THR A 44 7.31 -5.44 0.98
N ALA A 45 7.96 -5.02 2.07
CA ALA A 45 8.76 -5.91 2.91
C ALA A 45 7.90 -7.06 3.45
N PHE A 46 6.68 -6.76 3.91
CA PHE A 46 5.73 -7.78 4.36
C PHE A 46 5.37 -8.77 3.26
N SER A 47 5.08 -8.30 2.05
CA SER A 47 4.83 -9.18 0.89
C SER A 47 6.00 -10.14 0.64
N ARG A 48 7.24 -9.64 0.67
CA ARG A 48 8.44 -10.47 0.49
C ARG A 48 8.58 -11.52 1.61
N THR A 49 8.37 -11.12 2.86
CA THR A 49 8.37 -12.05 4.01
C THR A 49 7.32 -13.15 3.86
N LEU A 50 6.12 -12.83 3.36
CA LEU A 50 5.08 -13.82 3.12
C LEU A 50 5.45 -14.80 2.02
N ASP A 51 6.09 -14.34 0.95
CA ASP A 51 6.58 -15.21 -0.13
C ASP A 51 7.68 -16.17 0.37
N GLU A 52 8.61 -15.68 1.20
CA GLU A 52 9.61 -16.52 1.86
C GLU A 52 8.98 -17.52 2.85
N TYR A 53 7.99 -17.07 3.62
CA TYR A 53 7.26 -17.94 4.53
C TYR A 53 6.51 -19.04 3.77
N GLN A 54 5.87 -18.72 2.64
CA GLN A 54 5.24 -19.72 1.76
C GLN A 54 6.25 -20.77 1.29
N LYS A 55 7.42 -20.34 0.80
CA LYS A 55 8.49 -21.25 0.38
C LYS A 55 8.94 -22.17 1.53
N SER A 56 9.04 -21.63 2.74
CA SER A 56 9.41 -22.43 3.92
C SER A 56 8.36 -23.50 4.26
N ILE A 57 7.07 -23.21 4.04
CA ILE A 57 5.96 -24.15 4.22
C ILE A 57 6.01 -25.27 3.18
N ASP A 58 6.33 -24.94 1.93
CA ASP A 58 6.39 -25.90 0.82
C ASP A 58 7.55 -26.90 0.97
N ILE A 59 8.61 -26.52 1.69
CA ILE A 59 9.78 -27.37 1.98
C ILE A 59 9.57 -28.20 3.28
N GLU A 60 8.62 -27.83 4.14
CA GLU A 60 8.46 -28.46 5.44
C GLU A 60 7.80 -29.85 5.35
N LEU A 61 8.50 -30.90 5.82
CA LEU A 61 8.04 -32.30 5.70
C LEU A 61 6.99 -32.71 6.75
N VAL A 62 6.82 -31.93 7.83
CA VAL A 62 5.94 -32.31 8.95
C VAL A 62 4.51 -31.85 8.67
N PRO A 63 3.53 -32.77 8.45
CA PRO A 63 2.20 -32.41 7.96
C PRO A 63 1.41 -31.53 8.95
N SER A 64 1.53 -31.79 10.25
CA SER A 64 0.83 -30.99 11.28
C SER A 64 1.33 -29.55 11.39
N LYS A 65 2.61 -29.31 11.07
CA LYS A 65 3.20 -27.96 11.05
C LYS A 65 2.83 -27.22 9.77
N VAL A 66 2.79 -27.93 8.63
CA VAL A 66 2.35 -27.37 7.34
C VAL A 66 0.91 -26.87 7.43
N GLU A 67 0.00 -27.63 8.04
CA GLU A 67 -1.41 -27.25 8.18
C GLU A 67 -1.58 -25.94 8.99
N LYS A 68 -0.94 -25.85 10.15
CA LYS A 68 -0.93 -24.63 10.97
C LYS A 68 -0.26 -23.45 10.26
N SER A 69 0.79 -23.71 9.50
CA SER A 69 1.50 -22.64 8.79
C SER A 69 0.71 -22.15 7.58
N ARG A 70 -0.05 -23.04 6.92
CA ARG A 70 -1.01 -22.72 5.83
C ARG A 70 -2.16 -21.85 6.32
N SER A 71 -2.75 -22.15 7.48
CA SER A 71 -3.80 -21.28 8.04
C SER A 71 -3.26 -19.90 8.41
N ARG A 72 -2.06 -19.85 9.03
CA ARG A 72 -1.39 -18.58 9.38
C ARG A 72 -1.06 -17.73 8.16
N ILE A 73 -0.51 -18.31 7.09
CA ILE A 73 -0.17 -17.55 5.89
C ILE A 73 -1.41 -17.10 5.13
N ALA A 74 -2.52 -17.85 5.19
CA ALA A 74 -3.80 -17.42 4.63
C ALA A 74 -4.30 -16.14 5.32
N GLN A 75 -4.30 -16.13 6.66
CA GLN A 75 -4.64 -14.95 7.45
C GLN A 75 -3.74 -13.75 7.10
N PHE A 76 -2.42 -13.96 7.00
CA PHE A 76 -1.52 -12.85 6.63
C PHE A 76 -1.72 -12.33 5.20
N LYS A 77 -2.13 -13.18 4.26
CA LYS A 77 -2.45 -12.75 2.88
C LYS A 77 -3.74 -11.93 2.85
N GLU A 78 -4.74 -12.30 3.64
CA GLU A 78 -5.96 -11.52 3.84
C GLU A 78 -5.65 -10.16 4.48
N ASP A 79 -4.84 -10.15 5.55
CA ASP A 79 -4.33 -8.93 6.18
C ASP A 79 -3.65 -8.02 5.15
N LEU A 80 -2.75 -8.56 4.33
CA LEU A 80 -2.04 -7.79 3.29
C LEU A 80 -3.02 -7.16 2.29
N ALA A 81 -4.03 -7.89 1.85
CA ALA A 81 -5.06 -7.35 0.96
C ALA A 81 -5.83 -6.21 1.64
N SER A 82 -6.23 -6.40 2.90
CA SER A 82 -6.92 -5.37 3.68
C SER A 82 -6.05 -4.11 3.87
N PHE A 83 -4.75 -4.27 4.13
CA PHE A 83 -3.80 -3.17 4.31
C PHE A 83 -3.60 -2.38 3.02
N ARG A 84 -3.53 -3.05 1.87
CA ARG A 84 -3.46 -2.37 0.56
C ARG A 84 -4.73 -1.56 0.27
N THR A 85 -5.90 -2.11 0.58
CA THR A 85 -7.17 -1.39 0.41
C THR A 85 -7.24 -0.17 1.32
N GLN A 86 -6.89 -0.30 2.60
CA GLN A 86 -6.87 0.82 3.55
C GLN A 86 -5.87 1.91 3.13
N PHE A 87 -4.67 1.52 2.70
CA PHE A 87 -3.67 2.47 2.21
C PHE A 87 -4.14 3.21 0.96
N ALA A 88 -4.77 2.51 0.02
CA ALA A 88 -5.32 3.13 -1.19
C ALA A 88 -6.46 4.10 -0.87
N ALA A 89 -7.36 3.73 0.04
CA ALA A 89 -8.45 4.59 0.50
C ALA A 89 -7.92 5.86 1.18
N ALA A 90 -6.97 5.73 2.11
CA ALA A 90 -6.34 6.86 2.79
C ALA A 90 -5.60 7.80 1.82
N LYS A 91 -5.00 7.25 0.75
CA LYS A 91 -4.37 8.06 -0.29
C LYS A 91 -5.41 8.85 -1.12
N ALA A 92 -6.52 8.20 -1.48
CA ALA A 92 -7.59 8.83 -2.25
C ALA A 92 -8.29 9.95 -1.48
N GLU A 93 -8.55 9.76 -0.18
CA GLU A 93 -9.16 10.76 0.70
C GLU A 93 -8.28 12.02 0.80
N ARG A 94 -6.96 11.85 0.90
CA ARG A 94 -6.01 12.98 0.87
C ARG A 94 -6.04 13.73 -0.45
N GLU A 95 -6.01 13.02 -1.58
CA GLU A 95 -6.02 13.65 -2.91
C GLU A 95 -7.28 14.52 -3.07
N GLN A 96 -8.42 14.04 -2.57
CA GLN A 96 -9.67 14.81 -2.51
C GLN A 96 -9.55 16.05 -1.60
N GLN A 97 -9.03 15.91 -0.37
CA GLN A 97 -8.82 17.06 0.52
C GLN A 97 -7.88 18.11 -0.07
N GLN A 98 -6.82 17.68 -0.78
CA GLN A 98 -5.91 18.59 -1.47
C GLN A 98 -6.61 19.31 -2.63
N LEU A 99 -7.42 18.59 -3.42
CA LEU A 99 -8.25 19.19 -4.47
C LEU A 99 -9.23 20.21 -3.92
N GLU A 100 -9.88 19.92 -2.79
CA GLU A 100 -10.80 20.84 -2.12
C GLU A 100 -10.08 22.08 -1.56
N ASN A 101 -8.92 21.89 -0.93
CA ASN A 101 -8.08 22.99 -0.43
C ASN A 101 -7.56 23.88 -1.56
N ASN A 102 -7.11 23.28 -2.67
CA ASN A 102 -6.69 24.04 -3.85
C ASN A 102 -7.86 24.81 -4.44
N ARG A 103 -9.04 24.17 -4.52
CA ARG A 103 -10.26 24.78 -5.02
C ARG A 103 -10.72 25.95 -4.14
N SER A 104 -10.69 25.79 -2.81
CA SER A 104 -11.06 26.87 -1.87
C SER A 104 -10.04 28.02 -1.88
N ALA A 105 -8.74 27.73 -2.03
CA ALA A 105 -7.71 28.75 -2.20
C ALA A 105 -7.92 29.56 -3.50
N LEU A 106 -8.27 28.90 -4.61
CA LEU A 106 -8.58 29.58 -5.88
C LEU A 106 -9.82 30.49 -5.78
N PHE A 107 -10.86 30.06 -5.05
CA PHE A 107 -12.02 30.91 -4.80
C PHE A 107 -11.70 32.06 -3.84
N ALA A 108 -10.89 31.84 -2.81
CA ALA A 108 -10.46 32.90 -1.88
C ALA A 108 -9.60 33.95 -2.59
N GLU A 109 -8.72 33.54 -3.50
CA GLU A 109 -7.91 34.44 -4.34
C GLU A 109 -8.79 35.23 -5.31
N SER A 110 -9.75 34.55 -5.97
CA SER A 110 -10.73 35.20 -6.83
C SER A 110 -11.66 36.15 -6.08
N SER A 111 -11.87 35.94 -4.78
CA SER A 111 -12.68 36.81 -3.91
C SER A 111 -11.87 38.03 -3.46
N ARG A 112 -10.60 37.85 -3.09
CA ARG A 112 -9.69 38.93 -2.71
C ARG A 112 -9.42 39.90 -3.86
N ARG A 113 -9.32 39.41 -5.10
CA ARG A 113 -9.23 40.27 -6.30
C ARG A 113 -10.48 41.11 -6.56
N ARG A 114 -11.67 40.71 -6.11
CA ARG A 114 -12.90 41.52 -6.28
C ARG A 114 -13.17 42.50 -5.15
N VAL A 115 -12.58 42.33 -3.98
CA VAL A 115 -12.82 43.19 -2.81
C VAL A 115 -11.84 44.38 -2.73
N GLY A 116 -10.75 44.36 -3.51
CA GLY A 116 -9.82 45.49 -3.65
C GLY A 116 -10.31 46.65 -4.53
N GLU A 117 -11.43 46.49 -5.25
CA GLU A 117 -11.90 47.43 -6.28
C GLU A 117 -13.19 48.15 -5.87
N HIS A 118 -13.23 48.67 -4.64
CA HIS A 118 -14.26 49.63 -4.22
C HIS A 118 -13.67 50.70 -3.29
N ALA A 119 -12.70 51.45 -3.82
CA ALA A 119 -12.50 52.83 -3.39
C ALA A 119 -11.92 53.64 -4.56
N THR A 120 -12.75 54.57 -5.05
CA THR A 120 -12.45 55.71 -5.94
C THR A 120 -12.60 55.51 -7.45
N ASP A 121 -13.77 55.98 -7.90
CA ASP A 121 -14.08 56.77 -9.09
C ASP A 121 -13.59 56.34 -10.50
N GLY A 122 -14.57 56.02 -11.35
CA GLY A 122 -14.58 56.23 -12.80
C GLY A 122 -13.37 55.84 -13.63
N GLY A 123 -13.34 54.60 -14.14
CA GLY A 123 -12.50 54.28 -15.29
C GLY A 123 -12.30 52.78 -15.54
N ALA A 124 -12.85 52.30 -16.66
CA ALA A 124 -12.50 51.10 -17.42
C ALA A 124 -11.96 49.87 -16.64
N SER A 125 -12.78 48.81 -16.59
CA SER A 125 -12.36 47.45 -16.28
C SER A 125 -11.23 47.00 -17.23
N LEU A 126 -9.99 47.19 -16.83
CA LEU A 126 -8.83 46.67 -17.54
C LEU A 126 -8.70 45.19 -17.21
N ALA A 127 -9.06 44.36 -18.19
CA ALA A 127 -8.70 42.96 -18.19
C ALA A 127 -7.19 42.85 -18.01
N GLU A 128 -6.75 42.30 -16.88
CA GLU A 128 -5.36 42.14 -16.51
C GLU A 128 -4.73 41.01 -17.33
N ASN A 129 -4.46 41.34 -18.58
CA ASN A 129 -3.64 40.56 -19.48
C ASN A 129 -2.21 41.08 -19.32
N PRO A 130 -1.25 40.31 -18.79
CA PRO A 130 0.11 40.77 -18.50
C PRO A 130 0.95 41.15 -19.75
N TYR A 131 0.36 41.02 -20.94
CA TYR A 131 0.93 41.43 -22.22
C TYR A 131 0.14 42.56 -22.90
N SER A 132 -0.84 43.19 -22.25
CA SER A 132 -1.54 44.32 -22.85
C SER A 132 -0.65 45.57 -22.82
N ASP A 133 -0.27 46.03 -24.00
CA ASP A 133 0.55 47.22 -24.28
C ASP A 133 -0.01 48.53 -23.67
N ALA A 134 -1.26 48.48 -23.17
CA ALA A 134 -1.93 49.58 -22.49
C ALA A 134 -1.38 49.88 -21.08
N ALA A 135 -0.88 48.88 -20.33
CA ALA A 135 -0.42 49.05 -18.95
C ALA A 135 0.91 49.82 -18.83
N VAL A 136 1.65 49.96 -19.94
CA VAL A 136 2.94 50.67 -19.96
C VAL A 136 2.75 52.18 -20.17
N ARG A 137 1.68 52.61 -20.85
CA ARG A 137 1.46 54.04 -21.18
C ARG A 137 0.99 54.89 -20.00
N GLU A 138 0.36 54.32 -18.97
CA GLU A 138 -0.25 55.09 -17.88
C GLU A 138 0.70 55.39 -16.70
N ARG A 139 1.83 54.66 -16.57
CA ARG A 139 2.79 54.86 -15.46
C ARG A 139 3.68 56.10 -15.57
N VAL A 140 3.61 56.88 -16.65
CA VAL A 140 4.60 57.93 -16.92
C VAL A 140 4.30 59.24 -16.17
N TYR A 141 3.10 59.46 -15.62
CA TYR A 141 2.74 60.75 -15.01
C TYR A 141 1.98 60.62 -13.68
N GLY A 142 2.67 60.33 -12.58
CA GLY A 142 2.08 60.48 -11.24
C GLY A 142 2.92 59.92 -10.10
N ALA A 143 2.88 60.58 -8.94
CA ALA A 143 3.65 60.30 -7.72
C ALA A 143 3.45 58.88 -7.11
N ALA A 144 2.69 57.99 -7.75
CA ALA A 144 2.50 56.58 -7.43
C ALA A 144 3.69 55.67 -7.81
N GLY A 145 4.67 56.18 -8.58
CA GLY A 145 5.83 55.39 -9.04
C GLY A 145 6.75 54.86 -7.93
N ARG A 146 6.81 55.51 -6.76
CA ARG A 146 7.65 55.06 -5.64
C ARG A 146 6.99 53.97 -4.79
N SER A 147 5.68 54.06 -4.53
CA SER A 147 4.95 52.98 -3.84
C SER A 147 4.84 51.75 -4.72
N ALA A 148 4.54 51.89 -6.02
CA ALA A 148 4.50 50.76 -6.95
C ALA A 148 5.86 50.05 -7.10
N MET A 149 6.99 50.77 -6.94
CA MET A 149 8.33 50.19 -6.96
C MET A 149 8.66 49.42 -5.68
N ILE A 150 8.25 49.93 -4.50
CA ILE A 150 8.40 49.22 -3.22
C ILE A 150 7.55 47.95 -3.20
N THR A 151 6.31 48.01 -3.69
CA THR A 151 5.43 46.84 -3.78
C THR A 151 5.93 45.81 -4.80
N GLN A 152 6.41 46.25 -5.98
CA GLN A 152 7.04 45.35 -6.97
C GLN A 152 8.27 44.63 -6.41
N GLN A 153 9.13 45.34 -5.69
CA GLN A 153 10.36 44.76 -5.13
C GLN A 153 10.07 43.79 -3.98
N GLU A 154 9.06 44.09 -3.16
CA GLU A 154 8.59 43.20 -2.11
C GLU A 154 7.94 41.93 -2.68
N LEU A 155 7.07 42.04 -3.70
CA LEU A 155 6.52 40.88 -4.40
C LEU A 155 7.61 40.03 -5.06
N ALA A 156 8.56 40.64 -5.77
CA ALA A 156 9.65 39.91 -6.43
C ALA A 156 10.52 39.15 -5.41
N SER A 157 10.82 39.77 -4.26
CA SER A 157 11.60 39.11 -3.20
C SER A 157 10.84 37.95 -2.53
N ARG A 158 9.52 38.08 -2.41
CA ARG A 158 8.64 37.04 -1.84
C ARG A 158 8.41 35.90 -2.82
N GLU A 159 8.28 36.20 -4.11
CA GLU A 159 8.24 35.21 -5.18
C GLU A 159 9.54 34.44 -5.24
N GLN A 160 10.69 35.11 -5.22
CA GLN A 160 11.99 34.45 -5.29
C GLN A 160 12.27 33.55 -4.07
N SER A 161 11.89 34.00 -2.88
CA SER A 161 11.99 33.18 -1.67
C SER A 161 11.02 32.00 -1.69
N PHE A 162 9.78 32.18 -2.15
CA PHE A 162 8.83 31.10 -2.38
C PHE A 162 9.38 30.08 -3.40
N PHE A 163 9.85 30.53 -4.57
CA PHE A 163 10.47 29.66 -5.58
C PHE A 163 11.66 28.89 -5.02
N SER A 164 12.54 29.53 -4.26
CA SER A 164 13.72 28.86 -3.69
C SER A 164 13.37 27.79 -2.64
N ASN A 165 12.39 28.08 -1.78
CA ASN A 165 11.93 27.15 -0.75
C ASN A 165 11.16 25.98 -1.36
N THR A 166 10.31 26.28 -2.36
CA THR A 166 9.61 25.25 -3.13
C THR A 166 10.58 24.38 -3.92
N ASN A 167 11.62 24.95 -4.55
CA ASN A 167 12.60 24.15 -5.30
C ASN A 167 13.35 23.17 -4.39
N ARG A 168 13.80 23.63 -3.22
CA ARG A 168 14.47 22.77 -2.23
C ARG A 168 13.58 21.66 -1.72
N ALA A 169 12.32 21.98 -1.39
CA ALA A 169 11.35 20.97 -0.99
C ALA A 169 11.10 19.98 -2.13
N LEU A 170 10.93 20.46 -3.37
CA LEU A 170 10.73 19.63 -4.55
C LEU A 170 11.91 18.70 -4.82
N ASP A 171 13.15 19.16 -4.67
CA ASP A 171 14.35 18.35 -4.85
C ASP A 171 14.44 17.23 -3.80
N GLU A 172 14.19 17.55 -2.53
CA GLU A 172 14.14 16.58 -1.44
C GLU A 172 13.00 15.56 -1.63
N TYR A 173 11.85 15.99 -2.16
CA TYR A 173 10.75 15.12 -2.56
C TYR A 173 11.08 14.27 -3.78
N LEU A 174 11.81 14.80 -4.76
CA LEU A 174 12.22 14.10 -5.98
C LEU A 174 13.28 13.05 -5.68
N GLU A 175 14.20 13.31 -4.78
CA GLU A 175 15.25 12.38 -4.38
C GLU A 175 14.67 11.19 -3.60
N ARG A 176 13.83 11.45 -2.58
CA ARG A 176 13.12 10.38 -1.86
C ARG A 176 12.09 9.68 -2.74
N GLY A 177 11.42 10.42 -3.61
CA GLY A 177 10.50 9.90 -4.61
C GLY A 177 11.21 8.98 -5.61
N ARG A 178 12.42 9.31 -6.06
CA ARG A 178 13.25 8.45 -6.91
C ARG A 178 13.67 7.16 -6.21
N ALA A 179 14.02 7.22 -4.93
CA ALA A 179 14.35 6.01 -4.16
C ALA A 179 13.14 5.07 -4.02
N VAL A 180 11.96 5.62 -3.76
CA VAL A 180 10.71 4.86 -3.65
C VAL A 180 10.25 4.34 -5.03
N LEU A 181 10.30 5.19 -6.07
CA LEU A 181 9.92 4.82 -7.44
C LEU A 181 10.89 3.82 -8.08
N GLY A 182 12.18 3.83 -7.72
CA GLY A 182 13.13 2.78 -8.10
C GLY A 182 12.68 1.42 -7.56
N ASP A 183 12.36 1.35 -6.27
CA ASP A 183 11.87 0.12 -5.62
C ASP A 183 10.50 -0.33 -6.16
N LEU A 184 9.62 0.60 -6.55
CA LEU A 184 8.33 0.30 -7.19
C LEU A 184 8.44 -0.08 -8.68
N SER A 185 9.37 0.52 -9.43
CA SER A 185 9.62 0.21 -10.85
C SER A 185 10.14 -1.22 -11.00
N ASP A 186 11.10 -1.60 -10.15
CA ASP A 186 11.62 -2.97 -10.06
C ASP A 186 10.51 -3.97 -9.66
N GLN A 187 9.45 -3.51 -8.99
CA GLN A 187 8.31 -4.34 -8.57
C GLN A 187 7.13 -4.43 -9.54
N LYS A 188 7.04 -3.58 -10.57
CA LYS A 188 5.96 -3.69 -11.58
C LYS A 188 6.02 -5.02 -12.36
N GLY A 189 7.20 -5.63 -12.49
CA GLY A 189 7.35 -6.99 -13.02
C GLY A 189 6.84 -8.08 -12.07
N VAL A 190 6.94 -7.86 -10.76
CA VAL A 190 6.61 -8.84 -9.70
C VAL A 190 5.11 -8.84 -9.38
N LEU A 191 4.47 -7.66 -9.24
CA LEU A 191 3.04 -7.56 -8.91
C LEU A 191 2.11 -8.06 -10.03
N LYS A 192 2.49 -7.90 -11.30
CA LYS A 192 1.73 -8.44 -12.43
C LYS A 192 1.80 -9.98 -12.50
N GLY A 193 2.92 -10.56 -12.06
CA GLY A 193 3.08 -12.00 -11.88
C GLY A 193 2.28 -12.53 -10.69
N THR A 194 2.25 -11.80 -9.58
CA THR A 194 1.55 -12.21 -8.35
C THR A 194 0.03 -12.06 -8.44
N GLN A 195 -0.51 -11.03 -9.11
CA GLN A 195 -1.96 -10.91 -9.36
C GLN A 195 -2.47 -12.04 -10.25
N ARG A 196 -1.72 -12.38 -11.31
CA ARG A 196 -2.06 -13.51 -12.20
C ARG A 196 -1.97 -14.85 -11.47
N LYS A 197 -1.00 -15.00 -10.56
CA LYS A 197 -0.86 -16.17 -9.67
C LYS A 197 -1.92 -16.22 -8.57
N LEU A 198 -2.39 -15.09 -8.04
CA LEU A 198 -3.48 -15.05 -7.05
C LEU A 198 -4.83 -15.37 -7.68
N TYR A 199 -5.09 -14.89 -8.90
CA TYR A 199 -6.28 -15.29 -9.65
C TYR A 199 -6.24 -16.79 -9.99
N SER A 200 -5.08 -17.33 -10.40
CA SER A 200 -4.92 -18.78 -10.60
C SER A 200 -4.99 -19.58 -9.30
N VAL A 201 -4.57 -19.01 -8.17
CA VAL A 201 -4.72 -19.63 -6.84
C VAL A 201 -6.16 -19.59 -6.36
N GLY A 202 -6.95 -18.55 -6.67
CA GLY A 202 -8.40 -18.53 -6.45
C GLY A 202 -9.12 -19.65 -7.20
N THR A 203 -8.68 -19.98 -8.42
CA THR A 203 -9.19 -21.14 -9.18
C THR A 203 -8.59 -22.48 -8.70
N THR A 204 -7.37 -22.48 -8.14
CA THR A 204 -6.68 -23.69 -7.61
C THR A 204 -7.05 -24.01 -6.15
N LEU A 205 -7.65 -23.08 -5.41
CA LEU A 205 -8.40 -23.38 -4.19
C LEU A 205 -9.65 -24.23 -4.50
N GLY A 206 -10.07 -24.27 -5.77
CA GLY A 206 -10.99 -25.26 -6.35
C GLY A 206 -10.37 -26.66 -6.58
N ILE A 207 -9.05 -26.82 -6.47
CA ILE A 207 -8.33 -28.12 -6.46
C ILE A 207 -8.23 -28.68 -5.01
N SER A 208 -9.02 -28.17 -4.06
CA SER A 208 -9.24 -28.81 -2.76
C SER A 208 -9.72 -30.27 -2.86
N GLY A 209 -10.19 -30.74 -4.02
CA GLY A 209 -10.56 -32.15 -4.24
C GLY A 209 -9.41 -33.16 -4.16
N ASP A 210 -8.20 -32.82 -4.60
CA ASP A 210 -7.10 -33.80 -4.64
C ASP A 210 -6.43 -33.99 -3.27
N THR A 211 -6.45 -32.95 -2.41
CA THR A 211 -6.02 -33.10 -1.01
C THR A 211 -7.06 -33.83 -0.17
N ILE A 212 -8.36 -33.59 -0.42
CA ILE A 212 -9.45 -34.34 0.23
C ILE A 212 -9.42 -35.83 -0.19
N ARG A 213 -9.08 -36.13 -1.45
CA ARG A 213 -8.86 -37.51 -1.93
C ARG A 213 -7.62 -38.17 -1.34
N MET A 214 -6.57 -37.40 -1.04
CA MET A 214 -5.39 -37.91 -0.34
C MET A 214 -5.70 -38.33 1.10
N VAL A 215 -6.62 -37.63 1.77
CA VAL A 215 -7.11 -37.99 3.12
C VAL A 215 -7.98 -39.26 3.08
N GLU A 216 -8.87 -39.40 2.09
CA GLU A 216 -9.70 -40.60 1.93
C GLU A 216 -8.86 -41.87 1.65
N ARG A 217 -7.70 -41.73 0.99
CA ARG A 217 -6.80 -42.88 0.74
C ARG A 217 -6.21 -43.47 2.03
N ARG A 218 -5.93 -42.66 3.06
CA ARG A 218 -5.39 -43.16 4.34
C ARG A 218 -6.41 -43.99 5.12
N ALA A 219 -7.68 -43.57 5.12
CA ALA A 219 -8.76 -44.35 5.74
C ALA A 219 -9.06 -45.67 4.99
N ARG A 220 -8.81 -45.73 3.68
CA ARG A 220 -8.90 -47.00 2.92
C ARG A 220 -7.77 -47.96 3.27
N SER A 221 -6.52 -47.50 3.35
CA SER A 221 -5.40 -48.37 3.74
C SER A 221 -5.56 -48.92 5.16
N ASP A 222 -6.09 -48.13 6.10
CA ASP A 222 -6.32 -48.57 7.48
C ASP A 222 -7.34 -49.74 7.57
N LYS A 223 -8.40 -49.71 6.74
CA LYS A 223 -9.37 -50.82 6.64
C LYS A 223 -8.74 -52.13 6.13
N TRP A 224 -7.75 -52.05 5.23
CA TRP A 224 -7.04 -53.23 4.74
C TRP A 224 -6.13 -53.85 5.80
N ILE A 225 -5.46 -53.02 6.61
CA ILE A 225 -4.63 -53.49 7.73
C ILE A 225 -5.50 -54.17 8.79
N PHE A 226 -6.66 -53.58 9.11
CA PHE A 226 -7.62 -54.18 10.04
C PHE A 226 -8.07 -55.59 9.59
N TRP A 227 -8.47 -55.74 8.32
CA TRP A 227 -8.87 -57.04 7.78
C TRP A 227 -7.73 -58.06 7.77
N GLY A 228 -6.49 -57.63 7.50
CA GLY A 228 -5.31 -58.50 7.60
C GLY A 228 -5.10 -59.06 9.01
N CYS A 229 -5.23 -58.21 10.03
CA CYS A 229 -5.14 -58.65 11.44
C CYS A 229 -6.24 -59.64 11.82
N VAL A 230 -7.48 -59.44 11.35
CA VAL A 230 -8.59 -60.37 11.61
C VAL A 230 -8.32 -61.75 10.99
N VAL A 231 -7.82 -61.80 9.75
CA VAL A 231 -7.49 -63.08 9.09
C VAL A 231 -6.39 -63.83 9.84
N ILE A 232 -5.31 -63.13 10.22
CA ILE A 232 -4.21 -63.70 11.01
C ILE A 232 -4.73 -64.27 12.34
N PHE A 233 -5.62 -63.54 13.02
CA PHE A 233 -6.23 -63.98 14.27
C PHE A 233 -7.07 -65.26 14.09
N VAL A 234 -7.87 -65.35 13.04
CA VAL A 234 -8.67 -66.55 12.74
C VAL A 234 -7.78 -67.75 12.42
N VAL A 235 -6.72 -67.57 11.64
CA VAL A 235 -5.75 -68.64 11.33
C VAL A 235 -5.06 -69.14 12.59
N PHE A 236 -4.69 -68.22 13.50
CA PHE A 236 -4.09 -68.57 14.78
C PHE A 236 -5.03 -69.43 15.63
N VAL A 237 -6.30 -69.03 15.78
CA VAL A 237 -7.30 -69.81 16.53
C VAL A 237 -7.52 -71.19 15.89
N TYR A 238 -7.59 -71.26 14.57
CA TYR A 238 -7.72 -72.52 13.85
C TYR A 238 -6.55 -73.47 14.11
N LEU A 239 -5.30 -72.97 14.06
CA LEU A 239 -4.10 -73.76 14.35
C LEU A 239 -4.11 -74.30 15.78
N VAL A 240 -4.48 -73.48 16.77
CA VAL A 240 -4.58 -73.92 18.17
C VAL A 240 -5.62 -75.03 18.30
N LEU A 241 -6.81 -74.87 17.72
CA LEU A 241 -7.86 -75.91 17.78
C LEU A 241 -7.47 -77.19 17.05
N ARG A 242 -6.65 -77.11 16.00
CA ARG A 242 -6.17 -78.28 15.23
C ARG A 242 -5.06 -79.04 15.95
N TYR A 243 -4.22 -78.36 16.73
CA TYR A 243 -3.12 -78.95 17.49
C TYR A 243 -3.53 -79.43 18.89
N LEU A 244 -4.61 -78.89 19.46
CA LEU A 244 -5.15 -79.31 20.76
C LEU A 244 -6.25 -80.38 20.65
N LYS A 245 -6.63 -80.77 19.43
CA LYS A 245 -7.42 -81.96 19.10
C LYS A 245 -6.51 -83.03 18.54
#